data_AF-A0A9X5I463-F1
#
_entry.id   AF-A0A9X5I463-F1
#
_cell.length_a   1.000
_cell.length_b   1.000
_cell.length_c   1.000
_cell.angle_alpha   90.00
_cell.angle_beta   90.00
_cell.angle_gamma   90.00
#
_symmetry.space_group_name_H-M   'P 1'
#
loop_
_entity.id
_entity.type
_entity.pdbx_description
1 polymer ?
#
loop_
_entity_poly.entity_id
_entity_poly.type
_entity_poly.pdbx_seq_one_letter_code
_entity_poly.pdbx_strand_id
1 'polypeptide(L)'
;MEKQTVRTTLTLPSELLEAADRMVSEGKAKNRNEFVAQALRHELATLQRAEIDAALVQMAQDPDYQAEVLRMEAEFASASWEALNLEDSQL
;
A
#
# COMPACT_ATOMS: atom_id res chain seq x y z
N MET A 1 11.80 -9.11 -17.78
CA MET A 1 12.14 -10.15 -16.79
C MET A 1 11.08 -11.22 -16.89
N GLU A 2 11.45 -12.46 -17.23
CA GLU A 2 10.49 -13.57 -17.20
C GLU A 2 9.99 -13.76 -15.77
N LYS A 3 8.67 -13.88 -15.61
CA LYS A 3 8.06 -14.19 -14.30
C LYS A 3 8.40 -15.64 -13.96
N GLN A 4 9.48 -15.85 -13.22
CA GLN A 4 9.80 -17.17 -12.66
C GLN A 4 8.72 -17.53 -11.64
N THR A 5 7.93 -18.56 -11.96
CA THR A 5 6.94 -19.14 -11.03
C THR A 5 7.49 -20.41 -10.42
N VAL A 6 7.38 -20.57 -9.11
CA VAL A 6 7.70 -21.81 -8.41
C VAL A 6 6.42 -22.59 -8.19
N ARG A 7 6.39 -23.88 -8.56
CA ARG A 7 5.25 -24.75 -8.28
C ARG A 7 5.28 -25.18 -6.83
N THR A 8 4.18 -24.95 -6.13
CA THR A 8 4.01 -25.28 -4.71
C THR A 8 2.63 -25.90 -4.51
N THR A 9 2.51 -26.77 -3.51
CA THR A 9 1.24 -27.39 -3.12
C THR A 9 0.77 -26.74 -1.83
N LEU A 10 -0.48 -26.26 -1.81
CA LEU A 10 -1.10 -25.62 -0.65
C LEU A 10 -2.38 -26.37 -0.28
N THR A 11 -2.61 -26.52 1.02
CA THR A 11 -3.90 -26.98 1.54
C THR A 11 -4.78 -25.75 1.74
N LEU A 12 -5.89 -25.68 1.01
CA LEU A 12 -6.86 -24.59 1.09
C LEU A 12 -8.22 -25.16 1.53
N PRO A 13 -9.03 -24.38 2.25
CA PRO A 13 -10.42 -24.75 2.52
C PRO A 13 -11.19 -24.96 1.21
N SER A 14 -12.04 -25.99 1.17
CA SER A 14 -12.82 -26.37 -0.03
C SER A 14 -13.65 -25.21 -0.57
N GLU A 15 -14.33 -24.50 0.32
CA GLU A 15 -15.19 -23.37 0.04
C GLU A 15 -14.42 -22.19 -0.56
N LEU A 16 -13.15 -22.01 -0.19
CA LEU A 16 -12.29 -20.97 -0.74
C LEU A 16 -11.87 -21.31 -2.17
N LEU A 17 -11.55 -22.58 -2.41
CA LEU A 17 -11.23 -23.07 -3.75
C LEU A 17 -12.45 -22.95 -4.68
N GLU A 18 -13.63 -23.32 -4.22
CA GLU A 18 -14.89 -23.14 -4.96
C GLU A 18 -15.19 -21.67 -5.26
N ALA A 19 -14.94 -20.76 -4.31
CA ALA A 19 -15.08 -19.33 -4.55
C ALA A 19 -14.10 -18.83 -5.63
N ALA A 20 -12.84 -19.25 -5.57
CA ALA A 20 -11.85 -18.92 -6.60
C ALA A 20 -12.26 -19.47 -7.99
N ASP A 21 -12.84 -20.67 -8.03
CA ASP A 21 -13.33 -21.29 -9.27
C ASP A 21 -14.45 -20.48 -9.91
N ARG A 22 -15.40 -20.01 -9.10
CA ARG A 22 -16.46 -19.12 -9.58
C ARG A 22 -15.89 -17.86 -10.20
N MET A 23 -14.90 -17.22 -9.56
CA MET A 23 -14.26 -16.01 -10.10
C MET A 23 -13.59 -16.25 -11.46
N VAL A 24 -12.98 -17.41 -11.66
CA VAL A 24 -12.43 -17.80 -12.96
C VAL A 24 -13.54 -18.06 -13.97
N SER A 25 -14.60 -18.78 -13.59
CA SER A 25 -15.73 -19.11 -14.46
C SER A 25 -16.50 -17.88 -14.92
N GLU A 26 -16.59 -16.85 -14.06
CA GLU A 26 -17.22 -15.56 -14.36
C GLU A 26 -16.31 -14.64 -15.20
N GLY A 27 -15.12 -15.09 -15.57
CA GLY A 27 -14.15 -14.32 -16.37
C GLY A 27 -13.48 -13.17 -15.61
N LYS A 28 -13.69 -13.07 -14.30
CA LYS A 28 -13.08 -12.04 -13.45
C LYS A 28 -11.60 -12.33 -13.16
N ALA A 29 -11.17 -13.57 -13.34
CA ALA A 29 -9.77 -13.99 -13.28
C ALA A 29 -9.46 -14.96 -14.42
N LYS A 30 -8.25 -14.91 -14.99
CA LYS A 30 -7.89 -15.79 -16.13
C LYS A 30 -7.67 -17.24 -15.73
N ASN A 31 -7.15 -17.47 -14.52
CA ASN A 31 -6.95 -18.80 -13.95
C ASN A 31 -6.75 -18.72 -12.43
N ARG A 32 -6.85 -19.87 -11.75
CA ARG A 32 -6.70 -19.97 -10.29
C ARG A 32 -5.37 -19.43 -9.79
N ASN A 33 -4.27 -19.77 -10.47
CA ASN A 33 -2.93 -19.37 -10.02
C ASN A 33 -2.75 -17.85 -10.05
N GLU A 34 -3.26 -17.18 -11.07
CA GLU A 34 -3.25 -15.73 -11.17
C GLU A 34 -4.09 -15.09 -10.06
N PHE A 35 -5.29 -15.63 -9.81
CA PHE A 35 -6.17 -15.15 -8.74
C PHE A 35 -5.52 -15.31 -7.35
N VAL A 36 -4.97 -16.48 -7.04
CA VAL A 36 -4.25 -16.75 -5.79
C VAL A 36 -3.04 -15.83 -5.66
N ALA A 37 -2.24 -15.68 -6.71
CA ALA A 37 -1.09 -14.78 -6.69
C ALA A 37 -1.49 -13.32 -6.49
N GLN A 38 -2.62 -12.89 -7.05
CA GLN A 38 -3.15 -11.53 -6.83
C GLN A 38 -3.61 -11.34 -5.38
N ALA A 39 -4.36 -12.29 -4.82
CA ALA A 39 -4.81 -12.24 -3.44
C ALA A 39 -3.61 -12.17 -2.46
N LEU A 40 -2.58 -13.00 -2.67
CA LEU A 40 -1.37 -12.97 -1.86
C LEU A 40 -0.61 -11.65 -1.97
N ARG A 41 -0.50 -11.07 -3.18
CA ARG A 41 0.13 -9.74 -3.33
C ARG A 41 -0.64 -8.66 -2.61
N HIS A 42 -1.97 -8.69 -2.68
CA HIS A 42 -2.81 -7.73 -1.98
C HIS A 42 -2.60 -7.82 -0.46
N GLU A 43 -2.65 -9.03 0.09
CA GLU A 43 -2.43 -9.25 1.53
C GLU A 43 -1.05 -8.78 1.98
N LEU A 44 0.00 -9.13 1.24
CA LEU A 44 1.37 -8.67 1.55
C LEU A 44 1.49 -7.15 1.51
N ALA A 45 0.85 -6.48 0.54
CA ALA A 45 0.86 -5.03 0.46
C ALA A 45 0.11 -4.39 1.65
N THR A 46 -1.01 -4.98 2.08
CA THR A 46 -1.75 -4.54 3.26
C THR A 46 -0.91 -4.68 4.53
N LEU A 47 -0.23 -5.81 4.72
CA LEU A 47 0.66 -6.03 5.86
C LEU A 47 1.84 -5.06 5.86
N GLN A 48 2.50 -4.88 4.70
CA GLN A 48 3.60 -3.93 4.57
C GLN A 48 3.13 -2.50 4.88
N ARG A 49 1.93 -2.11 4.44
CA ARG A 49 1.38 -0.80 4.76
C ARG A 49 1.13 -0.65 6.26
N ALA A 50 0.57 -1.67 6.91
CA ALA A 50 0.35 -1.66 8.35
C ALA A 50 1.66 -1.55 9.15
N GLU A 51 2.74 -2.20 8.70
CA GLU A 51 4.08 -2.06 9.31
C GLU A 51 4.62 -0.62 9.19
N ILE A 52 4.48 -0.02 8.00
CA ILE A 52 4.88 1.38 7.78
C ILE A 52 4.06 2.31 8.68
N ASP A 53 2.74 2.14 8.71
CA ASP A 53 1.85 2.97 9.51
C ASP A 53 2.18 2.83 11.01
N ALA A 54 2.50 1.62 11.49
CA ALA A 54 2.93 1.39 12.87
C ALA A 54 4.26 2.10 13.20
N ALA A 55 5.24 2.05 12.29
CA ALA A 55 6.50 2.77 12.46
C ALA A 55 6.30 4.29 12.47
N LEU A 56 5.43 4.81 11.60
CA LEU A 56 5.08 6.23 11.55
C LEU A 56 4.36 6.68 12.83
N VAL A 57 3.49 5.86 13.40
CA VAL A 57 2.85 6.17 14.70
C VAL A 57 3.88 6.30 15.82
N GLN A 58 4.90 5.45 15.84
CA GLN A 58 5.98 5.55 16.82
C GLN A 58 6.77 6.85 16.66
N MET A 59 7.11 7.23 15.42
CA MET A 59 7.75 8.52 15.15
C MET A 59 6.86 9.72 15.50
N ALA A 60 5.56 9.64 15.22
CA ALA A 60 4.61 10.69 15.55
C ALA A 60 4.46 10.91 17.06
N GLN A 61 4.86 9.95 17.89
CA GLN A 61 4.86 10.09 19.35
C GLN A 61 6.22 10.52 19.92
N ASP A 62 7.24 10.68 19.08
CA ASP A 62 8.58 11.13 19.47
C ASP A 62 8.60 12.67 19.62
N PRO A 63 8.80 13.20 20.84
CA PRO A 63 8.79 14.64 21.08
C PRO A 63 9.93 15.41 20.40
N ASP A 64 11.10 14.77 20.26
CA ASP A 64 12.27 15.41 19.62
C ASP A 64 12.02 15.52 18.11
N TYR A 65 11.45 14.47 17.51
CA TYR A 65 10.99 14.50 16.12
C TYR A 65 9.91 15.57 15.89
N GLN A 66 8.91 15.67 16.76
CA GLN A 66 7.88 16.72 16.64
C GLN A 66 8.45 18.13 16.73
N ALA A 67 9.37 18.38 17.67
CA ALA A 67 10.01 19.69 17.82
C ALA A 67 10.81 20.08 16.57
N GLU A 68 11.50 19.10 15.99
CA GLU A 68 12.27 19.26 14.76
C GLU A 68 11.37 19.55 13.54
N VAL A 69 10.25 18.84 13.41
CA VAL A 69 9.24 19.09 12.35
C VAL A 69 8.66 20.50 12.47
N LEU A 70 8.27 20.93 13.68
CA LEU A 70 7.75 22.28 13.91
C LEU A 70 8.79 23.36 13.58
N ARG A 71 10.08 23.11 13.86
CA ARG A 71 11.15 24.04 13.48
C ARG A 71 11.25 24.15 11.97
N MET A 72 11.26 23.02 11.25
CA MET A 72 11.26 23.03 9.78
C MET A 72 10.04 23.74 9.21
N GLU A 73 8.83 23.44 9.69
CA GLU A 73 7.61 24.12 9.24
C GLU A 73 7.68 25.64 9.42
N ALA A 74 8.24 26.11 10.54
CA ALA A 74 8.44 27.53 10.78
C ALA A 74 9.48 28.15 9.81
N GLU A 75 10.57 27.44 9.52
CA GLU A 75 11.60 27.88 8.56
C GLU A 75 11.06 27.95 7.12
N PHE A 76 10.14 27.06 6.74
CA PHE A 76 9.58 26.99 5.38
C PHE A 76 8.24 27.70 5.19
N ALA A 77 7.65 28.27 6.25
CA ALA A 77 6.32 28.87 6.20
C ALA A 77 6.15 29.94 5.10
N SER A 78 7.16 30.79 4.88
CA SER A 78 7.11 31.82 3.82
C SER A 78 7.09 31.20 2.42
N ALA A 79 7.92 30.19 2.18
CA ALA A 79 7.99 29.48 0.91
C ALA A 79 6.67 28.72 0.61
N SER A 80 6.01 28.17 1.63
CA SER A 80 4.70 27.54 1.49
C SER A 80 3.61 28.54 1.06
N TRP A 81 3.61 29.76 1.62
CA TRP A 81 2.69 30.83 1.21
C TRP A 81 2.95 31.32 -0.21
N GLU A 82 4.22 31.47 -0.61
CA GLU A 82 4.60 31.84 -1.96
C GLU A 82 4.19 30.78 -2.99
N ALA A 83 4.36 29.49 -2.66
CA ALA A 83 3.95 28.38 -3.51
C ALA A 83 2.42 28.34 -3.73
N LEU A 84 1.62 28.54 -2.66
CA LEU A 84 0.16 28.60 -2.76
C LEU A 84 -0.31 29.73 -3.70
N ASN A 85 0.27 30.93 -3.54
CA ASN A 85 -0.07 32.09 -4.38
C ASN A 85 0.31 31.89 -5.86
N LEU A 86 1.37 31.11 -6.13
CA LEU A 86 1.78 30.78 -7.50
C LEU A 86 0.85 29.77 -8.17
N GLU A 87 0.27 28.81 -7.43
CA GLU A 87 -0.78 27.91 -7.93
C GLU A 87 -2.07 28.68 -8.26
N ASP A 88 -2.50 29.58 -7.38
CA ASP A 88 -3.71 30.40 -7.59
C ASP A 88 -3.57 31.38 -8.78
N SER A 89 -2.34 31.80 -9.10
CA SER A 89 -2.06 32.70 -10.23
C SER A 89 -2.02 31.99 -11.59
N GLN A 90 -2.07 30.65 -11.61
CA GLN A 90 -2.01 29.82 -12.83
C GLN A 90 -3.38 29.24 -13.22
N LEU A 91 -4.44 29.52 -12.44
CA LEU A 91 -5.83 29.16 -12.69
C LEU A 91 -6.65 30.36 -13.22
#